data_AF-A0A8S4QV64-F1
#
_entry.id   AF-A0A8S4QV64-F1
#
_cell.length_a   1.000
_cell.length_b   1.000
_cell.length_c   1.000
_cell.angle_alpha   90.00
_cell.angle_beta   90.00
_cell.angle_gamma   90.00
#
_symmetry.space_group_name_H-M   'P 1'
#
loop_
_entity.id
_entity.type
_entity.pdbx_description
1 polymer ?
#
loop_
_entity_poly.entity_id
_entity_poly.type
_entity_poly.pdbx_seq_one_letter_code
_entity_poly.pdbx_strand_id
1 'polypeptide(L)'
;MKNVREYEAAVAQTARALSELVEQGAADEARAAALARAAARAPLHPPPAAVALGAPQLHLGVLYISDPPRLIVFQQNNSATLQQFWRTLASAWNASLVLWSNAWYSCEGNPGWWGGTAAARGAGPVRAAAAIFRRIPALPCEESMYEWLGGPPLCDPVTTDCEAMPTENEEQRLQYRCKCSSGHWHAGGGGLAWLSGATLSDTGQLNCTPCGLGSHPAACLAEAYRASLLAANLAGMLLCLVIGFIIFKKRKCKAVAMGMWTVLEVVLLGAMLMYGS
;
A
#
# COMPACT_ATOMS: atom_id res chain seq x y z
N MET A 1 2.70 0.14 6.43
CA MET A 1 3.65 1.25 6.26
C MET A 1 5.11 0.93 6.62
N LYS A 2 5.44 -0.10 7.43
CA LYS A 2 6.84 -0.49 7.72
C LYS A 2 7.70 -0.81 6.46
N ASN A 3 7.08 -1.28 5.38
CA ASN A 3 7.79 -1.76 4.19
C ASN A 3 8.17 -0.66 3.17
N VAL A 4 7.67 0.58 3.31
CA VAL A 4 7.89 1.61 2.27
C VAL A 4 9.35 2.07 2.27
N ARG A 5 9.91 2.38 3.45
CA ARG A 5 11.31 2.81 3.57
C ARG A 5 12.30 1.71 3.20
N GLU A 6 12.00 0.47 3.56
CA GLU A 6 12.83 -0.70 3.20
C GLU A 6 12.83 -0.92 1.68
N TYR A 7 11.65 -0.84 1.06
CA TYR A 7 11.52 -0.87 -0.39
C TYR A 7 12.30 0.25 -1.05
N GLU A 8 12.18 1.48 -0.53
CA GLU A 8 12.87 2.64 -1.08
C GLU A 8 14.39 2.50 -0.98
N ALA A 9 14.90 2.02 0.15
CA ALA A 9 16.32 1.73 0.32
C ALA A 9 16.79 0.65 -0.67
N ALA A 10 16.02 -0.43 -0.84
CA ALA A 10 16.33 -1.51 -1.78
C ALA A 10 16.35 -1.02 -3.23
N VAL A 11 15.35 -0.23 -3.64
CA VAL A 11 15.29 0.35 -5.00
C VAL A 11 16.47 1.28 -5.24
N ALA A 12 16.83 2.14 -4.28
CA ALA A 12 17.98 3.02 -4.39
C ALA A 12 19.30 2.25 -4.53
N GLN A 13 19.48 1.17 -3.76
CA GLN A 13 20.65 0.31 -3.86
C GLN A 13 20.71 -0.42 -5.21
N THR A 14 19.58 -0.96 -5.68
CA THR A 14 19.49 -1.60 -6.99
C THR A 14 19.79 -0.61 -8.11
N ALA A 15 19.26 0.62 -8.05
CA ALA A 15 19.55 1.65 -9.04
C ALA A 15 21.05 2.00 -9.07
N ARG A 16 21.72 2.07 -7.92
CA ARG A 16 23.17 2.28 -7.84
C ARG A 16 23.96 1.11 -8.43
N ALA A 17 23.66 -0.11 -8.02
CA ALA A 17 24.32 -1.31 -8.55
C ALA A 17 24.11 -1.44 -10.07
N LEU A 18 22.93 -1.05 -10.56
CA LEU A 18 22.63 -1.04 -11.98
C LEU A 18 23.47 0.01 -12.72
N SER A 19 23.62 1.22 -12.15
CA SER A 19 24.52 2.23 -12.73
C SER A 19 25.99 1.78 -12.77
N GLU A 20 26.46 1.01 -11.78
CA GLU A 20 27.81 0.42 -11.77
C GLU A 20 27.99 -0.61 -12.89
N LEU A 21 27.01 -1.48 -13.09
CA LEU A 21 27.04 -2.48 -14.16
C LEU A 21 27.02 -1.83 -15.55
N VAL A 22 26.30 -0.72 -15.69
CA VAL A 22 26.26 0.06 -16.93
C VAL A 22 27.61 0.73 -17.19
N GLU A 23 28.21 1.36 -16.18
CA GLU A 23 29.55 1.95 -16.24
C GLU A 23 30.62 0.92 -16.63
N GLN A 24 30.54 -0.31 -16.12
CA GLN A 24 31.53 -1.36 -16.36
C GLN A 24 31.42 -2.08 -17.72
N GLY A 25 30.29 -2.00 -18.43
CA GLY A 25 30.12 -2.93 -19.55
C GLY A 25 28.96 -2.75 -20.51
N ALA A 26 28.27 -1.61 -20.54
CA ALA A 26 27.17 -1.37 -21.46
C ALA A 26 27.58 -0.47 -22.65
N ALA A 27 28.34 -1.04 -23.60
CA ALA A 27 28.66 -0.40 -24.88
C ALA A 27 27.68 -0.82 -26.01
N ASP A 28 26.79 -1.78 -25.75
CA ASP A 28 25.88 -2.37 -26.75
C ASP A 28 24.42 -2.28 -26.26
N GLU A 29 23.53 -1.87 -27.17
CA GLU A 29 22.09 -1.79 -26.97
C GLU A 29 21.49 -3.15 -26.58
N ALA A 30 21.92 -4.24 -27.20
CA ALA A 30 21.38 -5.57 -26.93
C ALA A 30 21.66 -6.00 -25.48
N ARG A 31 22.87 -5.68 -24.99
CA ARG A 31 23.29 -5.96 -23.61
C ARG A 31 22.58 -5.06 -22.61
N ALA A 32 22.41 -3.78 -22.92
CA ALA A 32 21.64 -2.85 -22.08
C ALA A 32 20.16 -3.26 -22.00
N ALA A 33 19.56 -3.69 -23.11
CA ALA A 33 18.19 -4.20 -23.14
C ALA A 33 18.04 -5.50 -22.33
N ALA A 34 19.00 -6.42 -22.41
CA ALA A 34 19.00 -7.63 -21.59
C ALA A 34 19.11 -7.28 -20.09
N LEU A 35 19.97 -6.33 -19.73
CA LEU A 35 20.15 -5.85 -18.36
C LEU A 35 18.88 -5.17 -17.82
N ALA A 36 18.23 -4.30 -18.61
CA ALA A 36 16.98 -3.65 -18.23
C ALA A 36 15.85 -4.67 -17.99
N ARG A 37 15.75 -5.69 -18.84
CA ARG A 37 14.79 -6.81 -18.67
C ARG A 37 15.08 -7.63 -17.41
N ALA A 38 16.35 -7.92 -17.14
CA ALA A 38 16.76 -8.65 -15.94
C ALA A 38 16.46 -7.83 -14.67
N ALA A 39 16.74 -6.53 -14.68
CA ALA A 39 16.46 -5.63 -13.57
C ALA A 39 14.96 -5.49 -13.29
N ALA A 40 14.10 -5.49 -14.32
CA ALA A 40 12.65 -5.51 -14.13
C ALA A 40 12.13 -6.81 -13.47
N ARG A 41 12.91 -7.88 -13.50
CA ARG A 41 12.62 -9.16 -12.81
C ARG A 41 13.37 -9.31 -11.49
N ALA A 42 14.03 -8.25 -11.02
CA ALA A 42 14.71 -8.28 -9.73
C ALA A 42 13.72 -8.60 -8.60
N PRO A 43 14.15 -9.29 -7.53
CA PRO A 43 13.29 -9.74 -6.43
C PRO A 43 12.87 -8.58 -5.49
N LEU A 44 12.50 -7.44 -6.04
CA LEU A 44 11.89 -6.33 -5.32
C LEU A 44 10.40 -6.60 -5.15
N HIS A 45 9.85 -6.23 -4.00
CA HIS A 45 8.43 -6.39 -3.69
C HIS A 45 7.80 -5.02 -3.39
N PRO A 46 7.00 -4.43 -4.30
CA PRO A 46 6.60 -4.96 -5.62
C PRO A 46 7.72 -4.88 -6.69
N PRO A 47 7.66 -5.73 -7.73
CA PRO A 47 8.65 -5.72 -8.80
C PRO A 47 8.62 -4.37 -9.55
N PRO A 48 9.74 -3.95 -10.17
CA PRO A 48 9.76 -2.75 -10.99
C PRO A 48 8.80 -2.84 -12.17
N ALA A 49 8.03 -1.78 -12.39
CA ALA A 49 7.13 -1.66 -13.53
C ALA A 49 7.86 -1.17 -14.79
N ALA A 50 8.95 -0.43 -14.63
CA ALA A 50 9.84 -0.09 -15.73
C ALA A 50 11.28 0.16 -15.24
N VAL A 51 12.25 0.06 -16.13
CA VAL A 51 13.66 0.33 -15.87
C VAL A 51 14.24 1.11 -17.05
N ALA A 52 14.87 2.26 -16.78
CA ALA A 52 15.61 3.02 -17.77
C ALA A 52 17.12 3.00 -17.48
N LEU A 53 17.91 2.94 -18.54
CA LEU A 53 19.36 2.94 -18.52
C LEU A 53 19.89 4.00 -19.48
N GLY A 54 20.96 4.69 -19.07
CA GLY A 54 21.67 5.63 -19.91
C GLY A 54 23.17 5.60 -19.63
N ALA A 55 23.98 5.70 -20.68
CA ALA A 55 25.43 5.92 -20.62
C ALA A 55 25.83 6.73 -21.86
N PRO A 56 27.04 7.33 -21.95
CA PRO A 56 27.52 8.08 -23.10
C PRO A 56 28.01 7.11 -24.17
N GLN A 57 28.49 5.93 -23.75
CA GLN A 57 28.90 4.84 -24.64
C GLN A 57 27.70 4.24 -25.35
N LEU A 58 26.57 4.13 -24.63
CA LEU A 58 25.27 3.96 -25.23
C LEU A 58 24.90 5.27 -25.94
N HIS A 59 25.05 5.35 -27.26
CA HIS A 59 24.48 6.46 -28.04
C HIS A 59 22.94 6.58 -27.91
N LEU A 60 22.32 5.65 -27.16
CA LEU A 60 20.91 5.35 -27.07
C LEU A 60 20.52 5.10 -25.60
N GLY A 61 19.63 5.92 -25.05
CA GLY A 61 18.96 5.59 -23.78
C GLY A 61 17.96 4.45 -23.98
N VAL A 62 17.92 3.48 -23.06
CA VAL A 62 17.03 2.31 -23.15
C VAL A 62 16.04 2.35 -22.00
N LEU A 63 14.75 2.20 -22.29
CA LEU A 63 13.66 2.08 -21.32
C LEU A 63 12.92 0.77 -21.58
N TYR A 64 12.82 -0.08 -20.56
CA TYR A 64 12.03 -1.29 -20.59
C TYR A 64 10.82 -1.15 -19.65
N ILE A 65 9.62 -1.31 -20.19
CA ILE A 65 8.37 -1.37 -19.42
C ILE A 65 7.99 -2.85 -19.29
N SER A 66 7.63 -3.31 -18.09
CA SER A 66 7.34 -4.72 -17.84
C SER A 66 5.91 -5.12 -18.25
N ASP A 67 4.96 -4.19 -18.17
CA ASP A 67 3.55 -4.46 -18.38
C ASP A 67 2.80 -3.30 -19.09
N PRO A 68 2.45 -3.46 -20.39
CA PRO A 68 2.86 -4.57 -21.27
C PRO A 68 4.36 -4.54 -21.57
N PRO A 69 5.02 -5.70 -21.82
CA PRO A 69 6.47 -5.77 -22.01
C PRO A 69 6.90 -5.05 -23.29
N ARG A 70 7.55 -3.90 -23.16
CA ARG A 70 7.96 -3.06 -24.30
C ARG A 70 9.38 -2.51 -24.07
N LEU A 71 10.20 -2.57 -25.12
CA LEU A 71 11.52 -1.95 -25.14
C LEU A 71 11.44 -0.67 -25.97
N ILE A 72 11.89 0.43 -25.38
CA ILE A 72 11.88 1.75 -25.97
C ILE A 72 13.32 2.28 -26.01
N VAL A 73 13.71 2.73 -27.19
CA VAL A 73 15.02 3.33 -27.44
C VAL A 73 14.83 4.81 -27.70
N PHE A 74 15.53 5.66 -26.96
CA PHE A 74 15.29 7.12 -26.91
C PHE A 74 15.33 7.81 -28.29
N GLN A 75 16.19 7.38 -29.21
CA GLN A 75 16.27 8.01 -30.54
C GLN A 75 15.29 7.45 -31.57
N GLN A 76 14.74 6.25 -31.34
CA GLN A 76 13.89 5.57 -32.31
C GLN A 76 12.40 5.71 -31.97
N ASN A 77 12.03 5.47 -30.71
CA ASN A 77 10.65 5.27 -30.28
C ASN A 77 10.27 6.17 -29.10
N ASN A 78 10.62 7.46 -29.19
CA ASN A 78 10.31 8.41 -28.13
C ASN A 78 9.04 9.21 -28.43
N SER A 79 8.15 9.26 -27.44
CA SER A 79 6.88 9.98 -27.47
C SER A 79 6.87 11.07 -26.39
N ALA A 80 5.97 12.05 -26.52
CA ALA A 80 5.81 13.10 -25.51
C ALA A 80 5.42 12.54 -24.13
N THR A 81 4.67 11.45 -24.10
CA THR A 81 4.21 10.75 -22.89
C THR A 81 5.36 10.07 -22.12
N LEU A 82 6.48 9.77 -22.77
CA LEU A 82 7.67 9.19 -22.14
C LEU A 82 8.62 10.23 -21.55
N GLN A 83 8.40 11.51 -21.80
CA GLN A 83 9.31 12.59 -21.40
C GLN A 83 9.61 12.58 -19.90
N GLN A 84 8.63 12.22 -19.06
CA GLN A 84 8.81 12.19 -17.60
C GLN A 84 9.72 11.05 -17.11
N PHE A 85 9.73 9.90 -17.82
CA PHE A 85 10.68 8.83 -17.54
C PHE A 85 12.11 9.28 -17.83
N TRP A 86 12.32 9.94 -18.97
CA TRP A 86 13.63 10.47 -19.36
C TRP A 86 14.10 11.61 -18.46
N ARG A 87 13.19 12.50 -18.03
CA ARG A 87 13.51 13.56 -17.05
C ARG A 87 13.97 12.98 -15.71
N THR A 88 13.34 11.89 -15.25
CA THR A 88 13.74 11.20 -14.02
C THR A 88 15.15 10.59 -14.14
N LEU A 89 15.47 10.00 -15.30
CA LEU A 89 16.83 9.49 -15.56
C LEU A 89 17.86 10.64 -15.64
N ALA A 90 17.53 11.71 -16.36
CA ALA A 90 18.40 12.86 -16.58
C ALA A 90 18.66 13.66 -15.29
N SER A 91 17.71 13.71 -14.35
CA SER A 91 17.91 14.41 -13.09
C SER A 91 19.02 13.77 -12.25
N ALA A 92 19.06 12.43 -12.16
CA ALA A 92 20.17 11.70 -11.54
C ALA A 92 21.49 11.90 -12.28
N TRP A 93 21.43 11.93 -13.62
CA TRP A 93 22.59 12.24 -14.46
C TRP A 93 23.20 13.60 -14.15
N ASN A 94 22.44 14.60 -13.71
CA ASN A 94 23.00 15.91 -13.37
C ASN A 94 23.48 15.98 -11.91
N ALA A 95 22.79 15.30 -10.99
CA ALA A 95 23.05 15.42 -9.56
C ALA A 95 24.14 14.48 -9.00
N SER A 96 24.53 13.42 -9.72
CA SER A 96 25.52 12.41 -9.24
C SER A 96 25.08 11.69 -7.95
N LEU A 97 23.78 11.68 -7.68
CA LEU A 97 23.17 11.18 -6.45
C LEU A 97 21.95 10.32 -6.78
N VAL A 98 21.43 9.64 -5.76
CA VAL A 98 20.11 9.00 -5.86
C VAL A 98 19.04 10.07 -5.73
N LEU A 99 18.15 10.13 -6.71
CA LEU A 99 17.03 11.05 -6.76
C LEU A 99 15.71 10.29 -6.82
N TRP A 100 14.74 10.82 -6.09
CA TRP A 100 13.36 10.36 -6.08
C TRP A 100 12.55 11.33 -6.92
N SER A 101 11.77 10.83 -7.87
CA SER A 101 10.75 11.63 -8.53
C SER A 101 9.42 11.50 -7.81
N ASN A 102 8.75 12.65 -7.63
CA ASN A 102 7.37 12.72 -7.16
C ASN A 102 6.46 11.89 -8.08
N ALA A 103 5.28 11.50 -7.61
CA ALA A 103 4.36 10.76 -8.45
C ALA A 103 3.87 11.60 -9.65
N TRP A 104 3.73 10.97 -10.82
CA TRP A 104 3.14 11.60 -12.02
C TRP A 104 2.16 10.65 -12.69
N TYR A 105 1.20 11.22 -13.42
CA TYR A 105 0.27 10.45 -14.22
C TYR A 105 0.88 10.17 -15.60
N SER A 106 0.81 8.93 -16.06
CA SER A 106 1.23 8.55 -17.41
C SER A 106 0.13 7.77 -18.11
N CYS A 107 -0.10 8.08 -19.38
CA CYS A 107 -1.00 7.35 -20.26
C CYS A 107 -0.28 6.23 -21.04
N GLU A 108 1.00 5.95 -20.76
CA GLU A 108 1.75 4.88 -21.43
C GLU A 108 1.32 3.48 -20.96
N GLY A 109 0.87 2.67 -21.92
CA GLY A 109 0.26 1.38 -21.61
C GLY A 109 -1.04 1.59 -20.84
N ASN A 110 -1.16 0.99 -19.66
CA ASN A 110 -2.29 1.22 -18.76
C ASN A 110 -2.13 2.57 -18.06
N PRO A 111 -3.10 3.50 -18.18
CA PRO A 111 -3.07 4.78 -17.49
C PRO A 111 -2.92 4.60 -15.98
N GLY A 112 -2.12 5.45 -15.35
CA GLY A 112 -1.99 5.40 -13.91
C GLY A 112 -0.88 6.26 -13.36
N TRP A 113 -0.74 6.20 -12.04
CA TRP A 113 0.32 6.90 -11.33
C TRP A 113 1.63 6.12 -11.38
N TRP A 114 2.70 6.85 -11.61
CA TRP A 114 4.06 6.33 -11.65
C TRP A 114 4.92 7.09 -10.65
N GLY A 115 5.88 6.39 -10.08
CA GLY A 115 6.96 6.98 -9.28
C GLY A 115 8.28 6.36 -9.72
N GLY A 116 9.38 7.10 -9.55
CA GLY A 116 10.69 6.63 -9.98
C GLY A 116 11.79 6.97 -9.01
N THR A 117 12.83 6.15 -9.03
CA THR A 117 14.10 6.39 -8.36
C THR A 117 15.20 6.27 -9.39
N ALA A 118 16.04 7.29 -9.50
CA ALA A 118 17.17 7.28 -10.40
C ALA A 118 18.48 7.45 -9.64
N ALA A 119 19.53 6.84 -10.15
CA ALA A 119 20.88 6.94 -9.63
C ALA A 119 21.85 7.11 -10.80
N ALA A 120 22.93 7.87 -10.57
CA ALA A 120 24.02 7.98 -11.52
C ALA A 120 25.36 7.78 -10.82
N ARG A 121 26.32 7.24 -11.57
CA ARG A 121 27.69 6.99 -11.12
C ARG A 121 28.70 7.29 -12.24
N GLY A 122 29.96 7.42 -11.89
CA GLY A 122 31.04 7.71 -12.84
C GLY A 122 31.18 9.20 -13.16
N ALA A 123 32.23 9.53 -13.91
CA ALA A 123 32.54 10.89 -14.33
C ALA A 123 32.90 10.93 -15.83
N GLY A 124 32.51 12.01 -16.51
CA GLY A 124 32.84 12.22 -17.92
C GLY A 124 32.34 11.09 -18.84
N PRO A 125 33.21 10.46 -19.66
CA PRO A 125 32.82 9.51 -20.71
C PRO A 125 32.39 8.13 -20.19
N VAL A 126 32.61 7.84 -18.91
CA VAL A 126 32.20 6.58 -18.25
C VAL A 126 30.99 6.75 -17.32
N ARG A 127 30.42 7.96 -17.28
CA ARG A 127 29.26 8.25 -16.43
C ARG A 127 28.10 7.34 -16.82
N ALA A 128 27.33 6.80 -15.90
CA ALA A 128 26.17 5.97 -16.21
C ALA A 128 25.01 6.35 -15.29
N ALA A 129 23.77 6.21 -15.77
CA ALA A 129 22.58 6.37 -14.96
C ALA A 129 21.60 5.22 -15.17
N ALA A 130 20.89 4.91 -14.11
CA ALA A 130 19.85 3.92 -14.08
C ALA A 130 18.65 4.49 -13.32
N ALA A 131 17.44 4.26 -13.82
CA ALA A 131 16.20 4.61 -13.16
C ALA A 131 15.29 3.39 -13.06
N ILE A 132 14.67 3.22 -11.91
CA ILE A 132 13.72 2.16 -11.60
C ILE A 132 12.38 2.83 -11.33
N PHE A 133 11.33 2.33 -11.97
CA PHE A 133 10.00 2.90 -11.91
C PHE A 133 9.01 1.90 -11.33
N ARG A 134 8.03 2.40 -10.58
CA ARG A 134 6.91 1.62 -10.05
C ARG A 134 5.59 2.26 -10.43
N ARG A 135 4.54 1.44 -10.52
CA ARG A 135 3.16 1.91 -10.51
C ARG A 135 2.76 2.21 -9.07
N ILE A 136 2.09 3.34 -8.88
CA ILE A 136 1.50 3.75 -7.62
C ILE A 136 0.00 3.52 -7.75
N PRO A 137 -0.61 2.70 -6.88
CA PRO A 137 -2.02 2.32 -7.05
C PRO A 137 -2.97 3.47 -6.72
N ALA A 138 -2.63 4.29 -5.73
CA ALA A 138 -3.45 5.39 -5.26
C ALA A 138 -2.58 6.51 -4.71
N LEU A 139 -3.05 7.75 -4.84
CA LEU A 139 -2.48 8.93 -4.22
C LEU A 139 -3.49 9.60 -3.30
N PRO A 140 -3.06 10.36 -2.28
CA PRO A 140 -3.96 11.24 -1.55
C PRO A 140 -4.66 12.22 -2.50
N CYS A 141 -5.94 12.49 -2.25
CA CYS A 141 -6.67 13.47 -3.05
C CYS A 141 -6.15 14.88 -2.77
N GLU A 142 -5.72 15.58 -3.82
CA GLU A 142 -5.33 17.00 -3.76
C GLU A 142 -6.33 17.85 -4.55
N GLU A 143 -6.43 19.15 -4.20
CA GLU A 143 -7.30 20.11 -4.91
C GLU A 143 -6.94 20.22 -6.40
N SER A 144 -5.67 20.03 -6.73
CA SER A 144 -5.16 19.99 -8.11
C SER A 144 -5.77 18.86 -8.96
N MET A 145 -6.36 17.84 -8.32
CA MET A 145 -6.94 16.67 -8.98
C MET A 145 -8.46 16.77 -9.14
N TYR A 146 -9.12 17.80 -8.61
CA TYR A 146 -10.59 17.87 -8.59
C TYR A 146 -11.19 17.92 -9.99
N GLU A 147 -10.53 18.58 -10.94
CA GLU A 147 -10.96 18.58 -12.35
C GLU A 147 -10.96 17.17 -12.94
N TRP A 148 -10.00 16.32 -12.57
CA TRP A 148 -9.87 14.96 -13.09
C TRP A 148 -10.81 13.96 -12.38
N LEU A 149 -11.26 14.30 -11.18
CA LEU A 149 -12.26 13.56 -10.39
C LEU A 149 -13.70 13.93 -10.77
N GLY A 150 -13.90 14.98 -11.57
CA GLY A 150 -15.22 15.51 -11.90
C GLY A 150 -15.82 16.42 -10.83
N GLY A 151 -15.00 16.94 -9.91
CA GLY A 151 -15.41 17.85 -8.83
C GLY A 151 -14.68 17.59 -7.52
N PRO A 152 -15.00 18.37 -6.46
CA PRO A 152 -14.50 18.12 -5.13
C PRO A 152 -15.04 16.78 -4.58
N PRO A 153 -14.20 15.94 -3.96
CA PRO A 153 -14.63 14.66 -3.42
C PRO A 153 -15.59 14.86 -2.24
N LEU A 154 -16.56 13.95 -2.10
CA LEU A 154 -17.55 13.97 -1.03
C LEU A 154 -16.99 13.41 0.31
N CYS A 155 -15.69 13.53 0.53
CA CYS A 155 -15.03 13.12 1.77
C CYS A 155 -14.90 14.36 2.68
N ASP A 156 -15.24 14.26 3.97
CA ASP A 156 -14.92 15.33 4.93
C ASP A 156 -13.40 15.40 5.18
N PRO A 157 -12.72 16.52 4.86
CA PRO A 157 -11.26 16.63 4.98
C PRO A 157 -10.74 16.51 6.42
N VAL A 158 -11.59 16.67 7.44
CA VAL A 158 -11.19 16.60 8.84
C VAL A 158 -11.27 15.18 9.39
N THR A 159 -12.32 14.44 9.03
CA THR A 159 -12.65 13.14 9.64
C THR A 159 -12.36 11.95 8.73
N THR A 160 -11.97 12.18 7.48
CA THR A 160 -11.79 11.12 6.47
C THR A 160 -10.46 11.22 5.73
N ASP A 161 -9.97 10.05 5.29
CA ASP A 161 -8.86 9.90 4.35
C ASP A 161 -9.43 9.70 2.92
N CYS A 162 -8.89 10.43 1.95
CA CYS A 162 -9.27 10.34 0.54
C CYS A 162 -8.12 9.81 -0.30
N GLU A 163 -8.41 8.82 -1.14
CA GLU A 163 -7.48 8.26 -2.11
C GLU A 163 -8.04 8.36 -3.54
N ALA A 164 -7.24 8.91 -4.44
CA ALA A 164 -7.48 8.98 -5.87
C ALA A 164 -6.79 7.82 -6.60
N MET A 165 -7.57 7.09 -7.39
CA MET A 165 -7.15 5.93 -8.16
C MET A 165 -7.40 6.17 -9.66
N PRO A 166 -6.56 5.65 -10.56
CA PRO A 166 -6.86 5.66 -11.98
C PRO A 166 -8.09 4.79 -12.26
N THR A 167 -8.91 5.23 -13.21
CA THR A 167 -10.07 4.46 -13.69
C THR A 167 -9.97 4.26 -15.20
N GLU A 168 -10.66 3.24 -15.71
CA GLU A 168 -10.76 2.95 -17.15
C GLU A 168 -11.91 3.71 -17.82
N ASN A 169 -12.69 4.48 -17.06
CA ASN A 169 -13.79 5.29 -17.61
C ASN A 169 -13.26 6.41 -18.53
N GLU A 170 -13.91 6.62 -19.68
CA GLU A 170 -13.54 7.67 -20.63
C GLU A 170 -13.93 9.08 -20.15
N GLU A 171 -14.99 9.19 -19.33
CA GLU A 171 -15.52 10.48 -18.84
C GLU A 171 -14.75 11.04 -17.64
N GLN A 172 -14.20 10.16 -16.79
CA GLN A 172 -13.44 10.54 -15.60
C GLN A 172 -12.09 9.84 -15.64
N ARG A 173 -11.00 10.60 -15.49
CA ARG A 173 -9.65 10.01 -15.50
C ARG A 173 -9.28 9.35 -14.17
N LEU A 174 -9.91 9.82 -13.09
CA LEU A 174 -9.67 9.35 -11.74
C LEU A 174 -10.98 9.02 -11.05
N GLN A 175 -10.95 8.01 -10.19
CA GLN A 175 -12.00 7.72 -9.21
C GLN A 175 -11.45 7.95 -7.82
N TYR A 176 -12.25 8.51 -6.92
CA TYR A 176 -11.89 8.61 -5.51
C TYR A 176 -12.61 7.59 -4.65
N ARG A 177 -11.97 7.24 -3.53
CA ARG A 177 -12.56 6.51 -2.42
C ARG A 177 -12.26 7.23 -1.11
N CYS A 178 -13.23 7.23 -0.21
CA CYS A 178 -13.10 7.81 1.12
C CYS A 178 -13.10 6.70 2.16
N LYS A 179 -12.39 6.93 3.27
CA LYS A 179 -12.43 6.08 4.45
C LYS A 179 -12.37 6.96 5.69
N CYS A 180 -12.99 6.55 6.80
CA CYS A 180 -12.80 7.26 8.06
C CYS A 180 -11.33 7.21 8.51
N SER A 181 -10.80 8.35 8.95
CA SER A 181 -9.45 8.42 9.48
C SER A 181 -9.32 7.63 10.78
N SER A 182 -8.07 7.33 11.18
CA SER A 182 -7.84 6.62 12.44
C SER A 182 -8.45 7.37 13.61
N GLY A 183 -9.33 6.72 14.37
CA GLY A 183 -10.04 7.37 15.48
C GLY A 183 -11.42 7.93 15.12
N HIS A 184 -11.90 7.68 13.90
CA HIS A 184 -13.28 7.97 13.49
C HIS A 184 -13.98 6.74 12.92
N TRP A 185 -15.31 6.70 13.00
CA TRP A 185 -16.13 5.63 12.44
C TRP A 185 -17.43 6.16 11.83
N HIS A 186 -18.01 5.33 10.96
CA HIS A 186 -19.30 5.59 10.31
C HIS A 186 -20.13 4.30 10.24
N ALA A 187 -21.43 4.42 10.51
CA ALA A 187 -22.37 3.28 10.61
C ALA A 187 -22.60 2.57 9.26
N GLY A 188 -22.58 3.32 8.15
CA GLY A 188 -22.79 2.78 6.80
C GLY A 188 -21.62 1.98 6.21
N GLY A 189 -20.49 1.87 6.91
CA GLY A 189 -19.26 1.28 6.33
C GLY A 189 -18.27 0.71 7.34
N GLY A 190 -18.75 0.37 8.55
CA GLY A 190 -17.95 -0.31 9.57
C GLY A 190 -16.60 0.35 9.88
N GLY A 191 -16.47 1.69 9.86
CA GLY A 191 -15.24 2.44 10.22
C GLY A 191 -13.94 2.12 9.44
N LEU A 192 -13.90 1.04 8.66
CA LEU A 192 -12.70 0.45 8.07
C LEU A 192 -12.87 0.18 6.56
N ALA A 193 -14.11 0.15 6.06
CA ALA A 193 -14.38 -0.06 4.65
C ALA A 193 -14.18 1.23 3.85
N TRP A 194 -13.58 1.08 2.68
CA TRP A 194 -13.48 2.15 1.70
C TRP A 194 -14.82 2.30 0.96
N LEU A 195 -15.35 3.52 0.95
CA LEU A 195 -16.56 3.87 0.19
C LEU A 195 -16.14 4.58 -1.10
N SER A 196 -16.72 4.18 -2.23
CA SER A 196 -16.41 4.79 -3.52
C SER A 196 -17.20 6.08 -3.72
N GLY A 197 -16.69 7.00 -4.53
CA GLY A 197 -17.41 8.22 -4.89
C GLY A 197 -18.82 7.96 -5.47
N ALA A 198 -19.01 6.85 -6.19
CA ALA A 198 -20.32 6.44 -6.70
C ALA A 198 -21.32 6.18 -5.56
N THR A 199 -20.91 5.42 -4.52
CA THR A 199 -21.77 5.15 -3.36
C THR A 199 -22.08 6.42 -2.55
N LEU A 200 -21.15 7.37 -2.55
CA LEU A 200 -21.28 8.64 -1.83
C LEU A 200 -22.15 9.64 -2.58
N SER A 201 -22.23 9.54 -3.90
CA SER A 201 -23.17 10.34 -4.69
C SER A 201 -24.63 10.08 -4.27
N ASP A 202 -24.96 8.85 -3.85
CA ASP A 202 -26.31 8.48 -3.44
C ASP A 202 -26.59 8.77 -1.96
N THR A 203 -25.57 8.66 -1.11
CA THR A 203 -25.70 8.79 0.35
C THR A 203 -25.34 10.18 0.89
N GLY A 204 -24.66 11.00 0.10
CA GLY A 204 -24.16 12.31 0.48
C GLY A 204 -22.73 12.27 1.02
N GLN A 205 -22.30 13.40 1.59
CA GLN A 205 -20.93 13.56 2.10
C GLN A 205 -20.63 12.59 3.25
N LEU A 206 -19.47 11.92 3.19
CA LEU A 206 -19.01 11.06 4.26
C LEU A 206 -18.50 11.90 5.43
N ASN A 207 -19.25 11.88 6.53
CA ASN A 207 -18.83 12.45 7.80
C ASN A 207 -18.69 11.33 8.84
N CYS A 208 -17.53 11.26 9.48
CA CYS A 208 -17.21 10.23 10.45
C CYS A 208 -17.23 10.79 11.88
N THR A 209 -17.80 10.03 12.80
CA THR A 209 -17.87 10.42 14.22
C THR A 209 -16.66 9.90 14.98
N PRO A 210 -16.12 10.65 15.96
CA PRO A 210 -15.01 10.18 16.77
C PRO A 210 -15.40 8.96 17.61
N CYS A 211 -14.46 8.04 17.79
CA CYS A 211 -14.67 6.85 18.61
C CYS A 211 -14.87 7.22 20.09
N GLY A 212 -15.87 6.62 20.76
CA GLY A 212 -16.07 6.77 22.20
C GLY A 212 -17.01 7.90 22.63
N LEU A 213 -17.41 8.79 21.72
CA LEU A 213 -18.49 9.77 21.93
C LEU A 213 -19.76 9.27 21.21
N GLY A 214 -20.72 8.74 21.97
CA GLY A 214 -22.02 8.30 21.43
C GLY A 214 -21.99 7.01 20.60
N SER A 215 -20.85 6.31 20.55
CA SER A 215 -20.64 5.07 19.79
C SER A 215 -20.20 3.92 20.68
N HIS A 216 -20.36 2.67 20.20
CA HIS A 216 -19.84 1.52 20.91
C HIS A 216 -18.31 1.64 21.06
N PRO A 217 -17.73 1.36 22.24
CA PRO A 217 -16.28 1.51 22.48
C PRO A 217 -15.44 0.62 21.54
N ALA A 218 -16.06 -0.42 20.99
CA ALA A 218 -15.44 -1.29 19.99
C ALA A 218 -15.49 -0.76 18.55
N ALA A 219 -16.18 0.35 18.26
CA ALA A 219 -16.48 0.83 16.89
C ALA A 219 -15.24 1.14 16.03
N CYS A 220 -14.08 1.38 16.65
CA CYS A 220 -12.83 1.67 15.95
C CYS A 220 -11.73 0.63 16.20
N LEU A 221 -12.03 -0.43 16.95
CA LEU A 221 -11.14 -1.57 17.03
C LEU A 221 -11.09 -2.24 15.66
N ALA A 222 -9.88 -2.48 15.15
CA ALA A 222 -9.71 -3.21 13.91
C ALA A 222 -10.38 -4.59 14.02
N GLU A 223 -11.01 -5.06 12.95
CA GLU A 223 -11.75 -6.34 12.89
C GLU A 223 -10.93 -7.52 13.44
N ALA A 224 -9.61 -7.52 13.25
CA ALA A 224 -8.70 -8.52 13.80
C ALA A 224 -8.67 -8.54 15.34
N TYR A 225 -8.69 -7.36 15.97
CA TYR A 225 -8.75 -7.26 17.42
C TYR A 225 -10.13 -7.64 17.93
N ARG A 226 -11.21 -7.22 17.26
CA ARG A 226 -12.58 -7.67 17.60
C ARG A 226 -12.73 -9.18 17.52
N ALA A 227 -12.25 -9.80 16.44
CA ALA A 227 -12.27 -11.24 16.26
C ALA A 227 -11.43 -11.96 17.34
N SER A 228 -10.26 -11.42 17.68
CA SER A 228 -9.43 -11.98 18.75
C SER A 228 -10.06 -11.84 20.14
N LEU A 229 -10.72 -10.73 20.43
CA LEU A 229 -11.43 -10.47 21.68
C LEU A 229 -12.66 -11.38 21.80
N LEU A 230 -13.45 -11.53 20.73
CA LEU A 230 -14.58 -12.45 20.68
C LEU A 230 -14.12 -13.91 20.82
N ALA A 231 -13.04 -14.30 20.16
CA ALA A 231 -12.47 -15.64 20.29
C ALA A 231 -11.95 -15.91 21.71
N ALA A 232 -11.30 -14.93 22.34
CA ALA A 232 -10.85 -15.03 23.73
C ALA A 232 -12.03 -15.15 24.71
N ASN A 233 -13.10 -14.36 24.52
CA ASN A 233 -14.31 -14.45 25.34
C ASN A 233 -15.03 -15.80 25.17
N LEU A 234 -15.17 -16.29 23.93
CA LEU A 234 -15.75 -17.60 23.65
C LEU A 234 -14.91 -18.74 24.24
N ALA A 235 -13.58 -18.66 24.15
CA ALA A 235 -12.68 -19.62 24.78
C ALA A 235 -12.80 -19.59 26.32
N GLY A 236 -12.92 -18.39 26.91
CA GLY A 236 -13.16 -18.21 28.35
C GLY A 236 -14.46 -18.85 28.82
N MET A 237 -15.56 -18.62 28.09
CA MET A 237 -16.86 -19.26 28.37
C MET A 237 -16.79 -20.79 28.25
N LEU A 238 -16.16 -21.30 27.19
CA LEU A 238 -16.03 -22.74 26.97
C LEU A 238 -15.19 -23.41 28.07
N LEU A 239 -14.14 -22.75 28.53
CA LEU A 239 -13.31 -23.24 29.65
C LEU A 239 -14.10 -23.24 30.97
N CYS A 240 -14.91 -22.21 31.24
CA CYS A 240 -15.81 -22.18 32.39
C CYS A 240 -16.83 -23.33 32.37
N LEU A 241 -17.42 -23.63 31.20
CA LEU A 241 -18.35 -24.74 31.03
C LEU A 241 -17.68 -26.11 31.26
N VAL A 242 -16.47 -26.31 30.73
CA VAL A 242 -15.70 -27.56 30.93
C VAL A 242 -15.38 -27.76 32.40
N ILE A 243 -14.89 -26.72 33.09
CA ILE A 243 -14.59 -26.78 34.53
C ILE A 243 -15.87 -27.09 35.31
N GLY A 244 -16.97 -26.40 35.03
CA GLY A 244 -18.28 -26.66 35.64
C GLY A 244 -18.72 -28.12 35.43
N PHE A 245 -18.63 -28.65 34.21
CA PHE A 245 -18.99 -30.03 33.91
C PHE A 245 -18.13 -31.05 34.66
N ILE A 246 -16.81 -30.82 34.75
CA ILE A 246 -15.88 -31.68 35.52
C ILE A 246 -16.29 -31.70 36.99
N ILE A 247 -16.59 -30.54 37.58
CA ILE A 247 -17.04 -30.41 38.98
C ILE A 247 -18.35 -31.16 39.20
N PHE A 248 -19.35 -30.99 38.32
CA PHE A 248 -20.62 -31.72 38.37
C PHE A 248 -20.44 -33.24 38.30
N LYS A 249 -19.56 -33.73 37.41
CA LYS A 249 -19.24 -35.16 37.30
C LYS A 249 -18.47 -35.70 38.50
N LYS A 250 -17.57 -34.90 39.09
CA LYS A 250 -16.72 -35.28 40.22
C LYS A 250 -17.39 -35.12 41.59
N ARG A 251 -18.61 -34.56 41.66
CA ARG A 251 -19.45 -34.47 42.88
C ARG A 251 -19.70 -35.81 43.58
N LYS A 252 -19.44 -36.96 42.93
CA LYS A 252 -19.55 -38.31 43.51
C LYS A 252 -18.27 -38.82 44.22
N CYS A 253 -17.16 -38.09 44.16
CA CYS A 253 -15.91 -38.46 44.86
C CYS A 253 -15.79 -37.69 46.19
N LYS A 254 -15.48 -38.39 47.29
CA LYS A 254 -15.42 -37.88 48.68
C LYS A 254 -14.53 -36.65 48.91
N ALA A 255 -13.69 -36.26 47.95
CA ALA A 255 -12.80 -35.09 48.04
C ALA A 255 -13.52 -33.73 47.98
N VAL A 256 -14.73 -33.66 47.40
CA VAL A 256 -15.44 -32.37 47.18
C VAL A 256 -16.38 -32.01 48.35
N ALA A 257 -16.54 -32.88 49.34
CA ALA A 257 -17.45 -32.66 50.47
C ALA A 257 -16.94 -31.63 51.51
N MET A 258 -15.72 -31.11 51.38
CA MET A 258 -15.10 -30.18 52.35
C MET A 258 -14.84 -28.76 51.79
N GLY A 259 -15.07 -28.52 50.50
CA GLY A 259 -14.96 -27.18 49.89
C GLY A 259 -16.35 -26.56 49.70
N MET A 260 -16.50 -25.26 49.98
CA MET A 260 -17.73 -24.49 49.77
C MET A 260 -18.20 -24.57 48.30
N TRP A 261 -19.00 -25.58 47.99
CA TRP A 261 -19.58 -25.85 46.67
C TRP A 261 -20.35 -24.65 46.11
N THR A 262 -21.07 -23.95 46.97
CA THR A 262 -21.86 -22.76 46.61
C THR A 262 -20.99 -21.57 46.21
N VAL A 263 -19.82 -21.40 46.81
CA VAL A 263 -18.88 -20.32 46.44
C VAL A 263 -18.31 -20.57 45.05
N LEU A 264 -18.03 -21.83 44.69
CA LEU A 264 -17.55 -22.20 43.38
C LEU A 264 -18.61 -21.99 42.29
N GLU A 265 -19.87 -22.33 42.58
CA GLU A 265 -21.00 -22.04 41.68
C GLU A 265 -21.16 -20.54 41.44
N VAL A 266 -21.08 -19.71 42.49
CA VAL A 266 -21.21 -18.24 42.37
C VAL A 266 -20.03 -17.63 41.61
N VAL A 267 -18.80 -18.12 41.81
CA VAL A 267 -17.62 -17.65 41.06
C VAL A 267 -17.72 -18.02 39.57
N LEU A 268 -18.21 -19.22 39.24
CA LEU A 268 -18.45 -19.64 37.85
C LEU A 268 -19.58 -18.82 37.20
N LEU A 269 -20.65 -18.53 37.94
CA LEU A 269 -21.77 -17.70 37.46
C LEU A 269 -21.31 -16.25 37.23
N GLY A 270 -20.49 -15.71 38.14
CA GLY A 270 -19.87 -14.39 37.99
C GLY A 270 -18.91 -14.31 36.80
N ALA A 271 -18.10 -15.35 36.57
CA ALA A 271 -17.23 -15.43 35.39
C ALA A 271 -18.05 -15.49 34.09
N MET A 272 -19.13 -16.28 34.04
CA MET A 272 -20.01 -16.36 32.88
C MET A 272 -20.71 -15.02 32.57
N LEU A 273 -21.12 -14.27 33.61
CA LEU A 273 -21.70 -12.94 33.43
C LEU A 273 -20.68 -11.90 32.94
N MET A 274 -19.43 -11.96 33.41
CA MET A 274 -18.36 -11.07 32.94
C MET A 274 -17.91 -11.36 31.50
N TYR A 275 -17.87 -12.63 31.08
CA TYR A 275 -17.52 -12.99 29.70
C TYR A 275 -18.69 -12.83 28.71
N GLY A 276 -19.93 -12.73 29.21
CA GLY A 276 -21.13 -12.51 28.41
C GLY A 276 -21.53 -11.03 28.23
N SER A 277 -20.93 -10.12 29.01
CA SER A 277 -21.09 -8.65 28.88
C SER A 277 -20.05 -8.05 27.95
#